data_AF-A0AA90SHF7-F1
#
_entry.id   AF-A0AA90SHF7-F1
#
_cell.length_a   1.000
_cell.length_b   1.000
_cell.length_c   1.000
_cell.angle_alpha   90.00
_cell.angle_beta   90.00
_cell.angle_gamma   90.00
#
_symmetry.space_group_name_H-M   'P 1'
#
loop_
_entity.id
_entity.type
_entity.pdbx_description
1 polymer ?
#
loop_
_entity_poly.entity_id
_entity_poly.type
_entity_poly.pdbx_seq_one_letter_code
_entity_poly.pdbx_strand_id
1 'polypeptide(L)'
;MKIKEILDDLLITGNTIAKVAKEKVRIGEKKLKEALHNAGYEYRNSGQKGWYYVGEGEEPLYTSVFEFIKSNNSHPKVKQTTPIHAFNVNQSSHDMKKDSHPIPLDMNSPRTQDKSSIPPEFTPEERAILRDLIRGYVLNDQQDSHGDDLYQRVVTLEKGKKVRKTIVINEEVGVLLDSFADQQKFNKSDLIEIAIFDLVKKYK
;
A
#
# COMPACT_ATOMS: atom_id res chain seq x y z
N MET A 1 0.40 -2.63 6.74
CA MET A 1 -0.26 -3.94 6.78
C MET A 1 -1.18 -4.06 5.58
N LYS A 2 -0.76 -4.85 4.59
CA LYS A 2 -1.52 -5.08 3.35
C LYS A 2 -2.54 -6.19 3.56
N ILE A 3 -3.62 -6.22 2.77
CA ILE A 3 -4.65 -7.26 2.88
C ILE A 3 -4.08 -8.65 2.60
N LYS A 4 -3.19 -8.78 1.61
CA LYS A 4 -2.48 -10.03 1.31
C LYS A 4 -1.77 -10.63 2.53
N GLU A 5 -1.01 -9.81 3.26
CA GLU A 5 -0.27 -10.26 4.46
C GLU A 5 -1.21 -10.78 5.55
N ILE A 6 -2.38 -10.16 5.68
CA ILE A 6 -3.41 -10.58 6.65
C ILE A 6 -4.02 -11.91 6.23
N LEU A 7 -4.30 -12.10 4.94
CA LEU A 7 -4.84 -13.36 4.41
C LEU A 7 -3.81 -14.49 4.55
N ASP A 8 -2.55 -14.23 4.23
CA ASP A 8 -1.44 -15.19 4.41
C ASP A 8 -1.30 -15.59 5.88
N ASP A 9 -1.34 -14.63 6.82
CA ASP A 9 -1.31 -14.90 8.26
C ASP A 9 -2.53 -15.72 8.74
N LEU A 10 -3.70 -15.53 8.11
CA LEU A 10 -4.94 -16.26 8.42
C LEU A 10 -4.98 -17.67 7.80
N LEU A 11 -4.17 -17.94 6.78
CA LEU A 11 -4.00 -19.28 6.20
C LEU A 11 -3.13 -20.18 7.10
N ILE A 12 -2.30 -19.59 7.97
CA ILE A 12 -1.49 -20.33 8.95
C ILE A 12 -2.40 -20.98 10.01
N THR A 13 -2.32 -22.31 10.11
CA THR A 13 -3.10 -23.08 11.09
C THR A 13 -2.78 -22.62 12.52
N GLY A 14 -3.81 -22.21 13.27
CA GLY A 14 -3.67 -21.73 14.65
C GLY A 14 -3.67 -20.20 14.80
N ASN A 15 -3.62 -19.44 13.70
CA ASN A 15 -3.89 -18.01 13.72
C ASN A 15 -5.39 -17.75 13.57
N THR A 16 -5.96 -17.04 14.54
CA THR A 16 -7.34 -16.57 14.48
C THR A 16 -7.36 -15.10 14.08
N ILE A 17 -8.49 -14.64 13.54
CA ILE A 17 -8.67 -13.22 13.21
C ILE A 17 -8.48 -12.30 14.43
N ALA A 18 -8.83 -12.77 15.63
CA ALA A 18 -8.57 -12.06 16.89
C ALA A 18 -7.07 -11.90 17.17
N LYS A 19 -6.28 -12.96 16.95
CA LYS A 19 -4.83 -12.95 17.16
C LYS A 19 -4.13 -12.05 16.16
N VAL A 20 -4.46 -12.19 14.87
CA VAL A 20 -3.91 -11.33 13.79
C VAL A 20 -4.29 -9.87 14.03
N ALA A 21 -5.54 -9.59 14.40
CA ALA A 21 -6.00 -8.24 14.72
C ALA A 21 -5.20 -7.61 15.87
N LYS A 22 -4.92 -8.35 16.94
CA LYS A 22 -4.23 -7.83 18.13
C LYS A 22 -2.71 -7.72 17.94
N GLU A 23 -2.08 -8.75 17.40
CA GLU A 23 -0.61 -8.85 17.32
C GLU A 23 -0.03 -8.13 16.11
N LYS A 24 -0.68 -8.24 14.94
CA LYS A 24 -0.16 -7.72 13.67
C LYS A 24 -0.76 -6.36 13.32
N VAL A 25 -2.09 -6.28 13.33
CA VAL A 25 -2.80 -5.08 12.85
C VAL A 25 -3.01 -4.05 13.96
N ARG A 26 -2.91 -4.46 15.23
CA ARG A 26 -3.21 -3.65 16.44
C ARG A 26 -4.58 -2.98 16.42
N ILE A 27 -5.58 -3.64 15.84
CA ILE A 27 -6.98 -3.19 15.84
C ILE A 27 -7.88 -4.22 16.53
N GLY A 28 -9.09 -3.82 16.88
CA GLY A 28 -10.09 -4.74 17.40
C GLY A 28 -10.50 -5.76 16.34
N GLU A 29 -10.73 -7.02 16.74
CA GLU A 29 -11.19 -8.11 15.88
C GLU A 29 -12.37 -7.70 14.99
N LYS A 30 -13.39 -7.07 15.60
CA LYS A 30 -14.58 -6.58 14.90
C LYS A 30 -14.24 -5.59 13.78
N LYS A 31 -13.28 -4.69 14.02
CA LYS A 31 -12.85 -3.70 13.02
C LYS A 31 -12.10 -4.38 11.87
N LEU A 32 -11.25 -5.37 12.16
CA LEU A 32 -10.55 -6.12 11.12
C LEU A 32 -11.55 -6.88 10.24
N LYS A 33 -12.53 -7.53 10.86
CA LYS A 33 -13.60 -8.26 10.15
C LYS A 33 -14.39 -7.33 9.24
N GLU A 34 -14.77 -6.14 9.74
CA GLU A 34 -15.50 -5.14 8.95
C GLU A 34 -14.65 -4.57 7.82
N ALA A 35 -13.35 -4.34 8.04
CA ALA A 35 -12.44 -3.89 7.00
C ALA A 35 -12.30 -4.91 5.86
N LEU A 36 -12.17 -6.20 6.20
CA LEU A 36 -12.14 -7.27 5.18
C LEU A 36 -13.46 -7.34 4.41
N HIS A 37 -14.61 -7.22 5.08
CA HIS A 37 -15.91 -7.13 4.39
C HIS A 37 -16.02 -5.91 3.47
N ASN A 38 -15.60 -4.73 3.92
CA ASN A 38 -15.59 -3.51 3.12
C ASN A 38 -14.62 -3.61 1.93
N ALA A 39 -13.55 -4.40 2.06
CA ALA A 39 -12.62 -4.72 0.97
C ALA A 39 -13.16 -5.79 0.01
N GLY A 40 -14.39 -6.29 0.21
CA GLY A 40 -15.01 -7.28 -0.65
C GLY A 40 -14.69 -8.73 -0.29
N TYR A 41 -14.16 -9.01 0.89
CA TYR A 41 -13.91 -10.37 1.36
C TYR A 41 -15.04 -10.88 2.24
N GLU A 42 -15.37 -12.15 2.09
CA GLU A 42 -16.37 -12.82 2.90
C GLU A 42 -15.81 -14.10 3.51
N TYR A 43 -16.13 -14.31 4.79
CA TYR A 43 -15.73 -15.52 5.48
C TYR A 43 -16.68 -16.67 5.13
N ARG A 44 -16.16 -17.69 4.46
CA ARG A 44 -16.91 -18.91 4.16
C ARG A 44 -16.65 -19.94 5.25
N ASN A 45 -17.72 -20.40 5.89
CA ASN A 45 -17.69 -21.49 6.87
C ASN A 45 -18.08 -22.85 6.27
N SER A 46 -18.60 -22.86 5.03
CA SER A 46 -18.92 -24.06 4.26
C SER A 46 -17.74 -24.44 3.36
N GLY A 47 -17.27 -25.69 3.46
CA GLY A 47 -16.11 -26.17 2.70
C GLY A 47 -14.77 -25.78 3.33
N GLN A 48 -13.83 -25.30 2.52
CA GLN A 48 -12.54 -24.80 3.01
C GLN A 48 -12.76 -23.48 3.76
N LYS A 49 -12.61 -23.53 5.10
CA LYS A 49 -12.78 -22.35 5.95
C LYS A 49 -11.76 -21.28 5.60
N GLY A 50 -12.23 -20.08 5.30
CA GLY A 50 -11.34 -19.01 4.89
C GLY A 50 -12.06 -17.74 4.46
N TRP A 51 -11.27 -16.71 4.22
CA TRP A 51 -11.72 -15.45 3.62
C TRP A 51 -11.55 -15.52 2.12
N TYR A 52 -12.60 -15.21 1.38
CA TYR A 52 -12.62 -15.25 -0.09
C TYR A 52 -13.07 -13.91 -0.63
N TYR A 53 -12.39 -13.44 -1.66
CA TYR A 53 -12.83 -12.25 -2.38
C TYR A 53 -14.13 -12.55 -3.17
N VAL A 54 -15.13 -11.71 -2.95
CA VAL A 54 -16.47 -11.77 -3.58
C VAL A 54 -16.90 -10.40 -4.11
N GLY A 55 -16.00 -9.41 -4.12
CA GLY A 55 -16.27 -8.06 -4.63
C GLY A 55 -16.34 -7.97 -6.15
N GLU A 56 -16.98 -6.92 -6.65
CA GLU A 56 -16.96 -6.54 -8.07
C GLU A 56 -15.78 -5.60 -8.32
N GLY A 57 -14.69 -6.11 -8.93
CA GLY A 57 -13.52 -5.32 -9.27
C GLY A 57 -12.20 -6.09 -9.17
N GLU A 58 -11.10 -5.36 -9.21
CA GLU A 58 -9.78 -5.93 -8.92
C GLU A 58 -9.64 -6.23 -7.41
N GLU A 59 -9.10 -7.40 -7.10
CA GLU A 59 -8.88 -7.84 -5.73
C GLU A 59 -7.84 -6.93 -5.05
N PRO A 60 -8.20 -6.22 -3.95
CA PRO A 60 -7.34 -5.21 -3.34
C PRO A 60 -6.27 -5.84 -2.43
N LEU A 61 -5.53 -6.84 -2.93
CA LEU A 61 -4.51 -7.60 -2.18
C LEU A 61 -3.39 -6.70 -1.64
N TYR A 62 -2.96 -5.71 -2.42
CA TYR A 62 -1.85 -4.83 -2.09
C TYR A 62 -2.28 -3.55 -1.37
N THR A 63 -3.59 -3.34 -1.20
CA THR A 63 -4.15 -2.19 -0.51
C THR A 63 -4.04 -2.36 1.00
N SER A 64 -3.89 -1.23 1.70
CA SER A 64 -3.85 -1.20 3.16
C SER A 64 -5.22 -1.54 3.74
N VAL A 65 -5.27 -2.47 4.71
CA VAL A 65 -6.55 -2.82 5.38
C VAL A 65 -7.18 -1.62 6.11
N PHE A 66 -6.36 -0.62 6.46
CA PHE A 66 -6.81 0.58 7.18
C PHE A 66 -7.68 1.49 6.32
N GLU A 67 -7.56 1.43 4.99
CA GLU A 67 -8.41 2.21 4.07
C GLU A 67 -9.87 1.75 4.12
N PHE A 68 -10.09 0.49 4.48
CA PHE A 68 -11.41 -0.13 4.56
C PHE A 68 -12.02 -0.07 5.96
N ILE A 69 -11.32 0.51 6.95
CA ILE A 69 -11.88 0.76 8.27
C ILE A 69 -12.72 2.03 8.20
N LYS A 70 -14.04 1.90 8.37
CA LYS A 70 -14.91 3.08 8.55
C LYS A 70 -14.41 3.88 9.75
N SER A 71 -13.90 5.08 9.50
CA SER A 71 -13.68 6.05 10.56
C SER A 71 -15.06 6.43 11.11
N ASN A 72 -15.34 6.12 12.37
CA ASN A 72 -16.48 6.70 13.10
C ASN A 72 -16.29 8.21 13.37
N ASN A 73 -15.57 8.91 12.50
CA ASN A 73 -15.74 10.34 12.33
C ASN A 73 -16.81 10.49 11.26
N SER A 74 -18.06 10.60 11.71
CA SER A 74 -19.14 11.15 10.92
C SER A 74 -18.77 12.59 10.56
N HIS A 75 -18.01 12.78 9.48
CA HIS A 75 -18.05 14.05 8.79
C HIS A 75 -19.46 14.17 8.19
N PRO A 76 -20.21 15.24 8.49
CA PRO A 76 -21.56 15.39 7.98
C PRO A 76 -21.51 15.35 6.45
N LYS A 77 -22.41 14.54 5.90
CA LYS A 77 -22.63 14.29 4.48
C LYS A 77 -22.80 15.63 3.75
N VAL A 78 -21.72 16.17 3.18
CA VAL A 78 -21.81 17.29 2.24
C VAL A 78 -22.49 16.75 1.00
N LYS A 79 -23.75 17.12 0.82
CA LYS A 79 -24.47 16.91 -0.44
C LYS A 79 -23.70 17.70 -1.50
N GLN A 80 -23.05 17.01 -2.42
CA GLN A 80 -22.61 17.62 -3.67
C GLN A 80 -23.87 17.94 -4.49
N THR A 81 -24.43 19.12 -4.26
CA THR A 81 -25.27 19.79 -5.26
C THR A 81 -24.32 20.44 -6.24
N THR A 82 -24.20 19.86 -7.43
CA THR A 82 -23.54 20.48 -8.58
C THR A 82 -24.22 21.81 -8.91
N PRO A 83 -23.48 22.93 -9.02
CA PRO A 83 -23.92 24.06 -9.80
C PRO A 83 -23.48 23.82 -11.25
N ILE A 84 -24.47 23.60 -12.11
CA ILE A 84 -24.34 23.76 -13.55
C ILE A 84 -23.92 25.21 -13.79
N HIS A 85 -22.66 25.44 -14.17
CA HIS A 85 -22.27 26.69 -14.79
C HIS A 85 -21.66 26.38 -16.15
N ALA A 86 -22.49 26.60 -17.16
CA ALA A 86 -22.10 26.58 -18.55
C ALA A 86 -21.03 27.65 -18.78
N PHE A 87 -19.89 27.25 -19.31
CA PHE A 87 -18.99 28.13 -20.03
C PHE A 87 -18.77 27.57 -21.43
N ASN A 88 -19.36 28.30 -22.37
CA ASN A 88 -19.25 28.15 -23.81
C ASN A 88 -18.03 28.98 -24.26
N VAL A 89 -17.01 28.35 -24.84
CA VAL A 89 -15.97 29.07 -25.58
C VAL A 89 -15.64 28.30 -26.86
N ASN A 90 -15.95 28.93 -27.98
CA ASN A 90 -15.66 28.48 -29.33
C ASN A 90 -14.19 28.76 -29.71
N GLN A 91 -13.59 27.76 -30.37
CA GLN A 91 -12.68 27.82 -31.52
C GLN A 91 -11.59 28.91 -31.58
N SER A 92 -10.32 28.46 -31.62
CA SER A 92 -9.43 28.73 -32.76
C SER A 92 -8.27 27.72 -32.83
N SER A 93 -7.92 27.41 -34.07
CA SER A 93 -7.08 26.37 -34.67
C SER A 93 -5.59 26.36 -34.33
N HIS A 94 -4.99 25.17 -34.25
CA HIS A 94 -3.88 24.81 -35.16
C HIS A 94 -3.65 23.29 -35.25
N ASP A 95 -3.60 22.82 -36.50
CA ASP A 95 -3.28 21.48 -36.98
C ASP A 95 -1.96 20.90 -36.46
N MET A 96 -1.95 19.61 -36.11
CA MET A 96 -0.94 18.63 -36.55
C MET A 96 -1.53 17.21 -36.49
N LYS A 97 -1.49 16.53 -37.63
CA LYS A 97 -2.04 15.19 -37.92
C LYS A 97 -1.32 14.09 -37.13
N LYS A 98 -2.07 13.12 -36.61
CA LYS A 98 -1.60 11.73 -36.44
C LYS A 98 -2.77 10.76 -36.63
N ASP A 99 -2.76 10.11 -37.78
CA ASP A 99 -3.76 9.15 -38.20
C ASP A 99 -3.94 8.04 -37.16
N SER A 100 -5.14 7.99 -36.58
CA SER A 100 -5.59 6.92 -35.70
C SER A 100 -6.73 6.20 -36.42
N HIS A 101 -6.41 5.14 -37.16
CA HIS A 101 -7.46 4.24 -37.64
C HIS A 101 -7.80 3.26 -36.50
N PRO A 102 -9.07 3.10 -36.10
CA PRO A 102 -9.48 2.02 -35.21
C PRO A 102 -9.37 0.69 -35.95
N ILE A 103 -8.59 -0.25 -35.42
CA ILE A 103 -8.58 -1.64 -35.88
C ILE A 103 -9.94 -2.25 -35.50
N PRO A 104 -10.76 -2.74 -36.45
CA PRO A 104 -11.94 -3.52 -36.11
C PRO A 104 -11.47 -4.90 -35.62
N LEU A 105 -11.84 -5.25 -34.38
CA LEU A 105 -11.71 -6.62 -33.90
C LEU A 105 -12.79 -7.47 -34.57
N ASP A 106 -12.43 -8.12 -35.68
CA ASP A 106 -13.25 -9.15 -36.31
C ASP A 106 -13.16 -10.45 -35.50
N MET A 107 -14.28 -10.88 -34.94
CA MET A 107 -14.37 -11.95 -33.94
C MET A 107 -14.77 -13.30 -34.54
N ASN A 108 -14.49 -13.56 -35.82
CA ASN A 108 -14.77 -14.85 -36.45
C ASN A 108 -13.63 -15.31 -37.37
N SER A 109 -12.59 -15.92 -36.79
CA SER A 109 -11.61 -16.70 -37.57
C SER A 109 -11.59 -18.16 -37.08
N PRO A 110 -11.83 -19.15 -37.97
CA PRO A 110 -11.83 -20.56 -37.60
C PRO A 110 -10.45 -21.03 -37.16
N ARG A 111 -10.43 -21.58 -35.95
CA ARG A 111 -9.32 -22.29 -35.32
C ARG A 111 -8.88 -23.47 -36.20
N THR A 112 -7.77 -23.34 -36.92
CA THR A 112 -7.04 -24.48 -37.46
C THR A 112 -5.99 -24.90 -36.43
N GLN A 113 -6.15 -26.12 -35.92
CA GLN A 113 -5.14 -26.80 -35.12
C GLN A 113 -4.02 -27.23 -36.06
N ASP A 114 -2.79 -26.76 -35.81
CA ASP A 114 -1.64 -27.63 -35.98
C ASP A 114 -0.54 -27.32 -34.97
N LYS A 115 0.23 -28.36 -34.64
CA LYS A 115 1.01 -28.51 -33.41
C LYS A 115 2.39 -27.83 -33.47
N SER A 116 2.92 -27.59 -32.26
CA SER A 116 4.29 -27.20 -31.88
C SER A 116 4.77 -25.78 -32.19
N SER A 117 4.59 -24.88 -31.22
CA SER A 117 5.56 -23.81 -30.98
C SER A 117 5.49 -23.38 -29.52
N ILE A 118 6.61 -23.53 -28.83
CA ILE A 118 6.94 -22.98 -27.51
C ILE A 118 6.45 -21.51 -27.46
N PRO A 119 5.92 -21.01 -26.32
CA PRO A 119 5.58 -19.59 -26.19
C PRO A 119 6.76 -18.75 -26.69
N PRO A 120 6.55 -17.67 -27.47
CA PRO A 120 7.66 -16.87 -27.98
C PRO A 120 8.48 -16.41 -26.78
N GLU A 121 9.71 -16.94 -26.68
CA GLU A 121 10.65 -16.55 -25.66
C GLU A 121 10.92 -15.05 -25.86
N PHE A 122 10.89 -14.27 -24.77
CA PHE A 122 11.08 -12.83 -24.86
C PHE A 122 12.33 -12.52 -25.68
N THR A 123 12.18 -11.60 -26.64
CA THR A 123 13.30 -11.09 -27.43
C THR A 123 14.36 -10.48 -26.50
N PRO A 124 15.64 -10.44 -26.91
CA PRO A 124 16.69 -9.76 -26.15
C PRO A 124 16.33 -8.34 -25.73
N GLU A 125 15.62 -7.62 -26.60
CA GLU A 125 15.13 -6.26 -26.41
C GLU A 125 14.04 -6.20 -25.33
N GLU A 126 13.04 -7.09 -25.39
CA GLU A 126 12.01 -7.19 -24.36
C GLU A 126 12.59 -7.59 -23.01
N ARG A 127 13.60 -8.47 -23.00
CA ARG A 127 14.32 -8.85 -21.76
C ARG A 127 15.13 -7.69 -21.20
N ALA A 128 15.70 -6.82 -22.05
CA ALA A 128 16.39 -5.61 -21.61
C ALA A 128 15.41 -4.62 -20.99
N ILE A 129 14.27 -4.37 -21.66
CA ILE A 129 13.19 -3.52 -21.14
C ILE A 129 12.65 -4.06 -19.82
N LEU A 130 12.42 -5.38 -19.72
CA LEU A 130 11.94 -6.01 -18.49
C LEU A 130 12.97 -5.90 -17.36
N ARG A 131 14.27 -6.06 -17.66
CA ARG A 131 15.36 -5.86 -16.68
C ARG A 131 15.42 -4.41 -16.21
N ASP A 132 15.25 -3.44 -17.11
CA ASP A 132 15.25 -2.02 -16.75
C ASP A 132 14.00 -1.64 -15.95
N LEU A 133 12.84 -2.20 -16.28
CA LEU A 133 11.61 -2.04 -15.50
C LEU A 133 11.79 -2.63 -14.09
N ILE A 134 12.31 -3.86 -13.98
CA ILE A 134 12.61 -4.50 -12.69
C ILE A 134 13.62 -3.68 -11.90
N ARG A 135 14.68 -3.15 -12.53
CA ARG A 135 15.64 -2.25 -11.86
C ARG A 135 14.98 -0.97 -11.36
N GLY A 136 14.10 -0.37 -12.15
CA GLY A 136 13.32 0.80 -11.73
C GLY A 136 12.42 0.49 -10.52
N TYR A 137 11.75 -0.66 -10.52
CA TYR A 137 10.94 -1.12 -9.38
C TYR A 137 11.79 -1.40 -8.13
N VAL A 138 12.90 -2.12 -8.26
CA VAL A 138 13.79 -2.44 -7.13
C VAL A 138 14.46 -1.18 -6.54
N LEU A 139 14.75 -0.17 -7.37
CA LEU A 139 15.27 1.12 -6.91
C LEU A 139 14.17 1.97 -6.25
N ASN A 140 12.93 1.88 -6.70
CA ASN A 140 11.79 2.59 -6.10
C ASN A 140 11.30 1.93 -4.79
N ASP A 141 11.47 0.62 -4.63
CA ASP A 141 11.23 -0.08 -3.34
C ASP A 141 12.16 0.40 -2.21
N GLN A 142 13.30 1.02 -2.53
CA GLN A 142 14.14 1.65 -1.51
C GLN A 142 13.53 2.95 -0.93
N GLN A 143 12.61 3.60 -1.64
CA GLN A 143 11.90 4.77 -1.11
C GLN A 143 10.71 4.37 -0.24
N ASP A 144 9.98 3.30 -0.59
CA ASP A 144 8.84 2.81 0.19
C ASP A 144 9.25 1.93 1.39
N SER A 145 10.50 1.43 1.43
CA SER A 145 11.05 0.63 2.53
C SER A 145 11.64 1.46 3.68
N HIS A 146 11.74 2.79 3.58
CA HIS A 146 12.26 3.60 4.69
C HIS A 146 11.40 3.51 5.96
N GLY A 147 10.09 3.27 5.82
CA GLY A 147 9.20 3.00 6.95
C GLY A 147 9.55 1.70 7.67
N ASP A 148 9.93 0.67 6.92
CA ASP A 148 10.29 -0.64 7.45
C ASP A 148 11.67 -0.64 8.12
N ASP A 149 12.65 0.11 7.58
CA ASP A 149 13.96 0.28 8.21
C ASP A 149 13.83 0.99 9.57
N LEU A 150 13.15 2.14 9.63
CA LEU A 150 12.98 2.85 10.89
C LEU A 150 12.17 2.02 11.90
N TYR A 151 11.10 1.36 11.48
CA TYR A 151 10.32 0.48 12.35
C TYR A 151 11.18 -0.64 12.93
N GLN A 152 11.97 -1.31 12.09
CA GLN A 152 12.84 -2.38 12.58
C GLN A 152 13.93 -1.85 13.50
N ARG A 153 14.48 -0.67 13.22
CA ARG A 153 15.46 -0.04 14.11
C ARG A 153 14.85 0.30 15.46
N VAL A 154 13.61 0.81 15.50
CA VAL A 154 12.88 1.08 16.76
C VAL A 154 12.56 -0.22 17.51
N VAL A 155 12.18 -1.30 16.82
CA VAL A 155 11.86 -2.60 17.45
C VAL A 155 13.10 -3.32 17.96
N THR A 156 14.23 -3.18 17.26
CA THR A 156 15.52 -3.79 17.61
C THR A 156 16.33 -2.98 18.62
N LEU A 157 15.91 -1.75 18.97
CA LEU A 157 16.49 -1.00 20.09
C LEU A 157 16.46 -1.85 21.36
N GLU A 158 17.65 -2.13 21.90
CA GLU A 158 17.78 -2.85 23.16
C GLU A 158 17.05 -2.08 24.27
N LYS A 159 16.09 -2.74 24.91
CA LYS A 159 15.31 -2.18 26.03
C LYS A 159 16.10 -2.21 27.34
N GLY A 160 17.35 -1.75 27.27
CA GLY A 160 18.24 -1.60 28.41
C GLY A 160 17.76 -0.51 29.38
N LYS A 161 18.59 -0.22 30.38
CA LYS A 161 18.30 0.85 31.33
C LYS A 161 18.34 2.20 30.62
N LYS A 162 17.20 2.89 30.56
CA LYS A 162 17.10 4.25 29.99
C LYS A 162 17.43 5.29 31.05
N VAL A 163 18.15 6.35 30.64
CA VAL A 163 18.50 7.50 31.49
C VAL A 163 17.80 8.74 30.96
N ARG A 164 17.16 9.50 31.85
CA ARG A 164 16.52 10.78 31.49
C ARG A 164 17.59 11.81 31.14
N LYS A 165 17.41 12.47 29.98
CA LYS A 165 18.22 13.62 29.57
C LYS A 165 17.30 14.76 29.18
N THR A 166 17.63 15.97 29.63
CA THR A 166 16.97 17.20 29.21
C THR A 166 17.85 17.86 28.17
N ILE A 167 17.27 18.15 27.00
CA ILE A 167 17.95 18.81 25.90
C ILE A 167 17.16 20.06 25.50
N VAL A 168 17.87 21.07 25.00
CA VAL A 168 17.25 22.27 24.43
C VAL A 168 17.41 22.16 22.92
N ILE A 169 16.30 22.23 22.20
CA ILE A 169 16.25 22.18 20.73
C ILE A 169 15.47 23.38 20.22
N ASN A 170 15.68 23.74 18.95
CA ASN A 170 14.92 24.78 18.29
C ASN A 170 13.42 24.41 18.24
N GLU A 171 12.54 25.41 18.35
CA GLU A 171 11.09 25.22 18.38
C GLU A 171 10.56 24.52 17.14
N GLU A 172 11.01 24.90 15.94
CA GLU A 172 10.60 24.28 14.67
C GLU A 172 11.02 22.81 14.62
N VAL A 173 12.22 22.50 15.11
CA VAL A 173 12.72 21.12 15.20
C VAL A 173 11.91 20.31 16.20
N GLY A 174 11.48 20.92 17.31
CA GLY A 174 10.58 20.29 18.28
C GLY A 174 9.21 19.96 17.68
N VAL A 175 8.60 20.89 16.95
CA VAL A 175 7.33 20.67 16.25
C VAL A 175 7.46 19.60 15.17
N LEU A 176 8.57 19.59 14.43
CA LEU A 176 8.84 18.57 13.42
C LEU A 176 8.97 17.18 14.05
N LEU A 177 9.71 17.06 15.16
CA LEU A 177 9.84 15.80 15.88
C LEU A 177 8.47 15.30 16.38
N ASP A 178 7.66 16.21 16.93
CA ASP A 178 6.33 15.89 17.45
C ASP A 178 5.40 15.37 16.36
N SER A 179 5.29 16.12 15.26
CA SER A 179 4.46 15.72 14.11
C SER A 179 4.92 14.40 13.50
N PHE A 180 6.23 14.19 13.37
CA PHE A 180 6.80 12.95 12.84
C PHE A 180 6.51 11.75 13.76
N ALA A 181 6.69 11.91 15.07
CA ALA A 181 6.37 10.88 16.05
C ALA A 181 4.88 10.49 16.02
N ASP A 182 4.00 11.48 15.89
CA ASP A 182 2.55 11.28 15.86
C ASP A 182 2.07 10.59 14.57
N GLN A 183 2.68 10.93 13.43
CA GLN A 183 2.42 10.29 12.14
C GLN A 183 2.85 8.82 12.15
N GLN A 184 4.05 8.55 12.63
CA GLN A 184 4.64 7.21 12.61
C GLN A 184 4.27 6.35 13.84
N LYS A 185 3.56 6.92 14.83
CA LYS A 185 3.17 6.26 16.09
C LYS A 185 4.35 5.71 16.89
N PHE A 186 5.49 6.39 16.83
CA PHE A 186 6.70 6.05 17.59
C PHE A 186 6.85 6.90 18.85
N ASN A 187 7.59 6.38 19.82
CA ASN A 187 7.93 7.15 21.02
C ASN A 187 9.02 8.17 20.68
N LYS A 188 8.81 9.44 21.07
CA LYS A 188 9.78 10.54 20.90
C LYS A 188 11.16 10.20 21.48
N SER A 189 11.19 9.50 22.61
CA SER A 189 12.45 9.10 23.25
C SER A 189 13.25 8.11 22.40
N ASP A 190 12.56 7.15 21.77
CA ASP A 190 13.21 6.11 20.94
C ASP A 190 13.71 6.71 19.62
N LEU A 191 12.96 7.66 19.05
CA LEU A 191 13.38 8.41 17.86
C LEU A 191 14.63 9.26 18.13
N ILE A 192 14.66 9.97 19.26
CA ILE A 192 15.83 10.76 19.67
C ILE A 192 17.03 9.84 19.92
N GLU A 193 16.81 8.68 20.56
CA GLU A 193 17.87 7.69 20.82
C GLU A 193 18.51 7.20 19.52
N ILE A 194 17.70 6.85 18.51
CA ILE A 194 18.19 6.46 17.18
C ILE A 194 18.94 7.60 16.51
N ALA A 195 18.37 8.81 16.50
CA ALA A 195 18.97 9.96 15.86
C ALA A 195 20.35 10.30 16.46
N ILE A 196 20.47 10.25 17.79
CA ILE A 196 21.75 10.46 18.49
C ILE A 196 22.71 9.31 18.18
N PHE A 197 22.25 8.06 18.19
CA PHE A 197 23.09 6.90 17.89
C PHE A 197 23.66 6.98 16.47
N ASP A 198 22.84 7.34 15.48
CA ASP A 198 23.27 7.52 14.09
C ASP A 198 24.27 8.65 13.94
N LEU A 199 24.01 9.78 14.58
CA LEU A 199 24.91 10.91 14.56
C LEU A 199 26.28 10.51 15.14
N VAL A 200 26.29 9.86 16.30
CA VAL A 200 27.53 9.41 16.95
C VAL A 200 28.26 8.38 16.12
N LYS A 201 27.55 7.41 15.52
CA LYS A 201 28.14 6.39 14.65
C LYS A 201 28.74 6.99 13.39
N LYS A 202 28.10 8.01 12.81
CA LYS A 202 28.54 8.67 11.58
C LYS A 202 29.85 9.45 11.75
N TYR A 203 30.08 10.02 12.95
CA TYR A 203 31.23 10.88 13.23
C TYR A 203 32.23 10.27 14.23
N LYS A 204 32.11 8.97 14.48
CA LYS A 204 33.14 8.15 15.11
C LYS A 204 34.04 7.52 14.06
#